data_AF-A0A059WUX0-F1
#
_entry.id   AF-A0A059WUX0-F1
#
_cell.length_a   1.000
_cell.length_b   1.000
_cell.length_c   1.000
_cell.angle_alpha   90.00
_cell.angle_beta   90.00
_cell.angle_gamma   90.00
#
_symmetry.space_group_name_H-M   'P 1'
#
loop_
_entity.id
_entity.type
_entity.pdbx_description
1 polymer ?
#
loop_
_entity_poly.entity_id
_entity_poly.type
_entity_poly.pdbx_seq_one_letter_code
_entity_poly.pdbx_strand_id
1 'polypeptide(L)'
;MYDVTEHLPVAAAMRATRQARGISLRALAATVGVSPATLSAVERGLTSISVARLESVAAALDVPADQLLRGEPALAVDRQSEKNGARSAHSIASARDYGAWRDFDTIRSDAILEAATMLFVSQGFHASSMREVASSAGLSVSGIYHHYPSKESILVALLDLTMGEITWRLEAARHEGATPVESFALMVESLALFHAVRGDLAFLGASEMRGLGNAERIRVTALRDAVQHALDDQAMACVAAGEFHVGDVRVACRAIATMCTALPSWFQVDGPLGAPEVARRYASYALALVGWNQPTRRDGNSSTD
;
A
#
# COMPACT_ATOMS: atom_id res chain seq x y z
N MET A 1 30.83 -28.94 -0.61
CA MET A 1 30.79 -28.16 -1.86
C MET A 1 29.75 -27.08 -1.63
N TYR A 2 30.18 -25.95 -1.05
CA TYR A 2 29.29 -24.83 -0.70
C TYR A 2 28.93 -24.09 -1.98
N ASP A 3 27.63 -23.90 -2.22
CA ASP A 3 27.06 -23.37 -3.45
C ASP A 3 27.42 -21.87 -3.62
N VAL A 4 27.84 -21.51 -4.83
CA VAL A 4 28.41 -20.20 -5.19
C VAL A 4 27.32 -19.17 -5.53
N THR A 5 26.04 -19.54 -5.36
CA THR A 5 24.89 -18.75 -5.86
C THR A 5 24.30 -17.74 -4.88
N GLU A 6 24.58 -17.79 -3.58
CA GLU A 6 24.01 -16.85 -2.58
C GLU A 6 24.67 -15.45 -2.56
N HIS A 7 25.79 -15.25 -3.25
CA HIS A 7 26.57 -13.99 -3.16
C HIS A 7 26.51 -13.10 -4.42
N LEU A 8 25.93 -13.60 -5.51
CA LEU A 8 25.84 -12.90 -6.80
C LEU A 8 24.99 -11.61 -6.76
N PRO A 9 23.85 -11.53 -6.04
CA PRO A 9 23.01 -10.33 -6.04
C PRO A 9 23.73 -9.12 -5.44
N VAL A 10 24.39 -9.32 -4.29
CA VAL A 10 25.14 -8.26 -3.58
C VAL A 10 26.36 -7.80 -4.39
N ALA A 11 27.11 -8.75 -4.94
CA ALA A 11 28.28 -8.46 -5.78
C ALA A 11 27.94 -7.61 -7.00
N ALA A 12 26.84 -7.96 -7.70
CA ALA A 12 26.37 -7.24 -8.87
C ALA A 12 25.88 -5.83 -8.50
N ALA A 13 25.11 -5.69 -7.41
CA ALA A 13 24.59 -4.40 -6.94
C ALA A 13 25.70 -3.44 -6.50
N MET A 14 26.71 -3.93 -5.78
CA MET A 14 27.89 -3.15 -5.40
C MET A 14 28.61 -2.60 -6.63
N ARG A 15 28.88 -3.46 -7.62
CA ARG A 15 29.59 -3.09 -8.85
C ARG A 15 28.81 -2.05 -9.67
N ALA A 16 27.51 -2.29 -9.88
CA ALA A 16 26.67 -1.42 -10.68
C ALA A 16 26.46 -0.05 -10.01
N THR A 17 26.24 -0.02 -8.69
CA THR A 17 26.16 1.23 -7.90
C THR A 17 27.45 2.02 -8.00
N ARG A 18 28.60 1.36 -7.80
CA ARG A 18 29.92 2.01 -7.89
C ARG A 18 30.13 2.62 -9.28
N GLN A 19 29.85 1.87 -10.34
CA GLN A 19 29.99 2.34 -11.72
C GLN A 19 29.08 3.53 -12.01
N ALA A 20 27.84 3.49 -11.55
CA ALA A 20 26.89 4.57 -11.74
C ALA A 20 27.28 5.85 -10.99
N ARG A 21 27.87 5.72 -9.80
CA ARG A 21 28.42 6.86 -9.04
C ARG A 21 29.76 7.37 -9.59
N GLY A 22 30.29 6.77 -10.65
CA GLY A 22 31.59 7.13 -11.23
C GLY A 22 32.78 6.85 -10.31
N ILE A 23 32.59 6.05 -9.26
CA ILE A 23 33.63 5.74 -8.28
C ILE A 23 34.54 4.65 -8.87
N SER A 24 35.84 4.89 -8.90
CA SER A 24 36.78 3.86 -9.33
C SER A 24 36.89 2.75 -8.28
N LEU A 25 37.15 1.51 -8.71
CA LEU A 25 37.33 0.37 -7.79
C LEU A 25 38.47 0.62 -6.79
N ARG A 26 39.54 1.32 -7.20
CA ARG A 26 40.64 1.70 -6.30
C ARG A 26 40.23 2.74 -5.27
N ALA A 27 39.40 3.72 -5.66
CA ALA A 27 38.89 4.73 -4.74
C ALA A 27 38.00 4.10 -3.66
N LEU A 28 37.06 3.23 -4.06
CA LEU A 28 36.20 2.53 -3.09
C LEU A 28 37.02 1.63 -2.15
N ALA A 29 38.03 0.92 -2.67
CA ALA A 29 38.90 0.07 -1.85
C ALA A 29 39.69 0.88 -0.82
N ALA A 30 40.20 2.05 -1.20
CA ALA A 30 40.89 2.96 -0.28
C ALA A 30 39.97 3.50 0.82
N THR A 31 38.74 3.90 0.47
CA THR A 31 37.75 4.41 1.45
C THR A 31 37.32 3.35 2.46
N VAL A 32 37.19 2.09 2.02
CA VAL A 32 36.76 0.96 2.88
C VAL A 32 37.94 0.32 3.62
N GLY A 33 39.18 0.70 3.32
CA GLY A 33 40.38 0.18 3.98
C GLY A 33 40.75 -1.26 3.57
N VAL A 34 40.50 -1.64 2.32
CA VAL A 34 40.82 -2.98 1.77
C VAL A 34 41.67 -2.89 0.50
N SER A 35 42.29 -4.01 0.10
CA SER A 35 43.03 -4.04 -1.16
C SER A 35 42.08 -4.00 -2.38
N PRO A 36 42.48 -3.36 -3.51
CA PRO A 36 41.71 -3.42 -4.75
C PRO A 36 41.46 -4.85 -5.25
N ALA A 37 42.38 -5.78 -4.98
CA ALA A 37 42.22 -7.19 -5.34
C ALA A 37 41.06 -7.84 -4.56
N THR A 38 40.95 -7.55 -3.26
CA THR A 38 39.87 -8.02 -2.39
C THR A 38 38.52 -7.50 -2.88
N LEU A 39 38.41 -6.19 -3.13
CA LEU A 39 37.15 -5.60 -3.59
C LEU A 39 36.74 -6.10 -5.00
N SER A 40 37.71 -6.34 -5.88
CA SER A 40 37.49 -6.97 -7.19
C SER A 40 37.06 -8.43 -7.09
N ALA A 41 37.53 -9.19 -6.10
CA ALA A 41 37.05 -10.55 -5.86
C ALA A 41 35.59 -10.54 -5.38
N VAL A 42 35.23 -9.60 -4.50
CA VAL A 42 33.86 -9.42 -4.01
C VAL A 42 32.91 -8.99 -5.14
N GLU A 43 33.24 -7.97 -5.94
CA GLU A 43 32.38 -7.50 -7.06
C GLU A 43 32.19 -8.55 -8.18
N ARG A 44 33.03 -9.59 -8.21
CA ARG A 44 32.92 -10.72 -9.15
C ARG A 44 32.26 -11.95 -8.52
N GLY A 45 31.80 -11.85 -7.28
CA GLY A 45 31.18 -12.96 -6.54
C GLY A 45 32.16 -14.10 -6.19
N LEU A 46 33.47 -13.85 -6.24
CA LEU A 46 34.50 -14.86 -5.96
C LEU A 46 34.82 -15.00 -4.47
N THR A 47 34.38 -14.06 -3.64
CA THR A 47 34.57 -14.10 -2.19
C THR A 47 33.41 -13.35 -1.52
N SER A 48 32.93 -13.88 -0.40
CA SER A 48 31.87 -13.25 0.39
C SER A 48 32.38 -12.03 1.15
N ILE A 49 31.46 -11.11 1.47
CA ILE A 49 31.73 -9.92 2.26
C ILE A 49 30.99 -10.01 3.59
N SER A 50 31.62 -9.60 4.69
CA SER A 50 30.94 -9.56 5.99
C SER A 50 29.95 -8.39 6.06
N VAL A 51 28.93 -8.51 6.90
CA VAL A 51 27.90 -7.47 7.09
C VAL A 51 28.51 -6.11 7.45
N ALA A 52 29.40 -6.07 8.44
CA ALA A 52 30.09 -4.82 8.83
C ALA A 52 30.89 -4.17 7.68
N ARG A 53 31.39 -4.99 6.75
CA ARG A 53 32.13 -4.50 5.57
C ARG A 53 31.19 -4.06 4.45
N LEU A 54 30.06 -4.74 4.29
CA LEU A 54 29.00 -4.31 3.40
C LEU A 54 28.42 -2.96 3.83
N GLU A 55 28.21 -2.73 5.12
CA GLU A 55 27.82 -1.43 5.68
C GLU A 55 28.84 -0.33 5.36
N SER A 56 30.14 -0.64 5.51
CA SER A 56 31.22 0.29 5.16
C SER A 56 31.24 0.62 3.66
N VAL A 57 30.97 -0.37 2.79
CA VAL A 57 30.85 -0.16 1.34
C VAL A 57 29.60 0.66 1.01
N ALA A 58 28.47 0.36 1.63
CA ALA A 58 27.20 1.07 1.42
C ALA A 58 27.33 2.55 1.80
N ALA A 59 27.96 2.83 2.95
CA ALA A 59 28.28 4.20 3.36
C ALA A 59 29.21 4.91 2.38
N ALA A 60 30.25 4.24 1.87
CA ALA A 60 31.17 4.80 0.89
C ALA A 60 30.52 5.03 -0.50
N LEU A 61 29.44 4.29 -0.80
CA LEU A 61 28.65 4.42 -2.03
C LEU A 61 27.43 5.34 -1.88
N ASP A 62 27.20 5.87 -0.66
CA ASP A 62 26.06 6.72 -0.31
C ASP A 62 24.71 6.03 -0.63
N VAL A 63 24.56 4.78 -0.16
CA VAL A 63 23.34 3.97 -0.29
C VAL A 63 23.04 3.20 1.01
N PRO A 64 21.77 2.87 1.30
CA PRO A 64 21.43 1.95 2.37
C PRO A 64 22.04 0.55 2.15
N ALA A 65 22.53 -0.08 3.23
CA ALA A 65 23.13 -1.41 3.14
C ALA A 65 22.10 -2.50 2.76
N ASP A 66 20.84 -2.33 3.17
CA ASP A 66 19.75 -3.23 2.83
C ASP A 66 19.41 -3.20 1.32
N GLN A 67 19.61 -2.07 0.65
CA GLN A 67 19.48 -1.96 -0.80
C GLN A 67 20.49 -2.87 -1.52
N LEU A 68 21.76 -2.85 -1.09
CA LEU A 68 22.79 -3.74 -1.64
C LEU A 68 22.54 -5.21 -1.29
N LEU A 69 22.03 -5.50 -0.09
CA LEU A 69 21.64 -6.85 0.34
C LEU A 69 20.53 -7.45 -0.54
N ARG A 70 19.56 -6.62 -0.97
CA ARG A 70 18.49 -7.03 -1.90
C ARG A 70 18.96 -7.19 -3.34
N GLY A 71 20.20 -6.83 -3.66
CA GLY A 71 20.73 -6.87 -5.02
C GLY A 71 20.29 -5.71 -5.90
N GLU A 72 19.87 -4.59 -5.32
CA GLU A 72 19.35 -3.43 -6.03
C GLU A 72 20.46 -2.36 -6.22
N PRO A 73 20.88 -2.04 -7.46
CA PRO A 73 21.90 -1.02 -7.68
C PRO A 73 21.33 0.41 -7.62
N ALA A 74 22.05 1.34 -7.02
CA ALA A 74 21.71 2.77 -7.10
C ALA A 74 22.36 3.38 -8.34
N LEU A 75 21.60 3.37 -9.44
CA LEU A 75 21.98 4.03 -10.69
C LEU A 75 21.78 5.55 -10.55
N ALA A 76 22.74 6.36 -11.01
CA ALA A 76 22.76 7.80 -10.80
C ALA A 76 21.45 8.46 -11.23
N VAL A 77 20.84 9.20 -10.30
CA VAL A 77 19.58 9.92 -10.50
C VAL A 77 19.93 11.39 -10.81
N ASP A 78 19.39 11.88 -11.92
CA ASP A 78 19.43 13.30 -12.33
C ASP A 78 19.00 14.19 -11.16
N ARG A 79 19.75 15.25 -10.85
CA ARG A 79 19.49 16.16 -9.70
C ARG A 79 18.12 16.87 -9.82
N GLN A 80 17.51 16.88 -11.00
CA GLN A 80 16.13 17.31 -11.18
C GLN A 80 15.12 16.35 -10.54
N SER A 81 15.47 15.06 -10.45
CA SER A 81 14.68 13.99 -9.85
C SER A 81 14.87 13.88 -8.33
N GLU A 82 15.78 14.63 -7.68
CA GLU A 82 15.73 14.78 -6.22
C GLU A 82 14.57 15.71 -5.80
N LYS A 83 14.25 16.74 -6.59
CA LYS A 83 13.07 17.59 -6.34
C LYS A 83 11.75 16.88 -6.67
N ASN A 84 11.76 15.94 -7.62
CA ASN A 84 10.58 15.12 -7.96
C ASN A 84 10.52 13.79 -7.20
N GLY A 85 11.65 13.26 -6.75
CA GLY A 85 11.81 12.01 -6.00
C GLY A 85 11.59 12.21 -4.51
N ALA A 86 11.99 13.36 -3.95
CA ALA A 86 11.48 13.84 -2.67
C ALA A 86 10.01 14.29 -2.74
N ARG A 87 9.36 14.26 -3.92
CA ARG A 87 7.89 14.29 -4.04
C ARG A 87 7.29 12.88 -4.23
N SER A 88 8.03 11.95 -4.85
CA SER A 88 7.58 10.57 -5.10
C SER A 88 7.68 9.67 -3.85
N ALA A 89 8.74 9.81 -3.05
CA ALA A 89 8.86 9.16 -1.74
C ALA A 89 8.12 9.93 -0.62
N HIS A 90 7.55 11.09 -0.94
CA HIS A 90 6.79 11.97 -0.04
C HIS A 90 5.35 12.22 -0.54
N SER A 91 4.84 11.30 -1.37
CA SER A 91 3.43 11.26 -1.73
C SER A 91 2.89 9.82 -1.71
N ILE A 92 3.18 9.07 -0.65
CA ILE A 92 2.04 8.56 0.12
C ILE A 92 1.36 9.84 0.56
N ALA A 93 0.25 10.20 -0.08
CA ALA A 93 -0.47 11.46 0.18
C ALA A 93 -0.39 11.75 1.67
N SER A 94 0.38 12.78 2.04
CA SER A 94 0.57 13.11 3.44
C SER A 94 -0.83 13.24 4.03
N ALA A 95 -1.07 12.66 5.20
CA ALA A 95 -2.38 12.60 5.87
C ALA A 95 -3.11 13.96 6.03
N ARG A 96 -2.48 15.07 5.60
CA ARG A 96 -2.98 16.45 5.57
C ARG A 96 -3.89 16.79 4.40
N ASP A 97 -3.96 15.97 3.33
CA ASP A 97 -4.70 16.35 2.11
C ASP A 97 -6.10 15.73 1.97
N TYR A 98 -6.51 14.78 2.81
CA TYR A 98 -7.74 14.01 2.60
C TYR A 98 -9.00 14.51 3.32
N GLY A 99 -9.01 15.71 3.91
CA GLY A 99 -10.20 16.24 4.59
C GLY A 99 -10.68 15.33 5.74
N ALA A 100 -12.00 15.23 5.95
CA ALA A 100 -12.55 14.26 6.89
C ALA A 100 -12.69 12.87 6.23
N TRP A 101 -12.52 11.79 6.98
CA TRP A 101 -12.52 10.43 6.41
C TRP A 101 -13.88 9.99 5.83
N ARG A 102 -14.97 10.71 6.10
CA ARG A 102 -16.28 10.49 5.46
C ARG A 102 -16.46 11.27 4.15
N ASP A 103 -15.55 12.20 3.85
CA ASP A 103 -15.64 13.05 2.66
C ASP A 103 -14.84 12.42 1.52
N PHE A 104 -15.52 12.18 0.40
CA PHE A 104 -14.96 11.51 -0.79
C PHE A 104 -14.71 12.50 -1.92
N ASP A 105 -13.95 13.54 -1.62
CA ASP A 105 -13.44 14.45 -2.64
C ASP A 105 -12.55 13.71 -3.65
N THR A 106 -12.34 14.30 -4.82
CA THR A 106 -11.47 13.74 -5.87
C THR A 106 -10.10 13.41 -5.27
N ILE A 107 -9.70 12.13 -5.34
CA ILE A 107 -8.35 11.72 -4.96
C ILE A 107 -7.39 12.53 -5.83
N ARG A 108 -6.50 13.28 -5.19
CA ARG A 108 -5.47 14.02 -5.92
C ARG A 108 -4.51 13.03 -6.57
N SER A 109 -4.72 12.79 -7.85
CA SER A 109 -3.85 12.00 -8.70
C SER A 109 -3.43 12.84 -9.92
N ASP A 110 -2.48 12.34 -10.70
CA ASP A 110 -2.11 13.01 -11.94
C ASP A 110 -3.12 12.69 -13.06
N ALA A 111 -3.08 13.48 -14.13
CA ALA A 111 -3.98 13.32 -15.27
C ALA A 111 -3.87 11.94 -15.95
N ILE A 112 -2.74 11.24 -15.82
CA ILE A 112 -2.58 9.89 -16.37
C ILE A 112 -3.39 8.89 -15.55
N LEU A 113 -3.31 8.96 -14.23
CA LEU A 113 -4.04 8.08 -13.32
C LEU A 113 -5.55 8.35 -13.35
N GLU A 114 -5.98 9.60 -13.49
CA GLU A 114 -7.40 9.95 -13.70
C GLU A 114 -7.93 9.33 -15.01
N ALA A 115 -7.21 9.57 -16.12
CA ALA A 115 -7.56 9.02 -17.43
C ALA A 115 -7.57 7.48 -17.44
N ALA A 116 -6.57 6.86 -16.82
CA ALA A 116 -6.46 5.42 -16.69
C ALA A 116 -7.61 4.84 -15.87
N THR A 117 -7.97 5.48 -14.74
CA THR A 117 -9.12 5.07 -13.92
C THR A 117 -10.40 5.02 -14.77
N MET A 118 -10.70 6.10 -15.48
CA MET A 118 -11.89 6.14 -16.34
C MET A 118 -11.89 5.04 -17.41
N LEU A 119 -10.76 4.81 -18.08
CA LEU A 119 -10.66 3.80 -19.14
C LEU A 119 -10.72 2.37 -18.60
N PHE A 120 -10.00 2.09 -17.51
CA PHE A 120 -9.94 0.75 -16.92
C PHE A 120 -11.30 0.34 -16.34
N VAL A 121 -12.03 1.28 -15.75
CA VAL A 121 -13.38 1.04 -15.23
C VAL A 121 -14.40 0.86 -16.35
N SER A 122 -14.38 1.73 -17.37
CA SER A 122 -15.40 1.71 -18.43
C SER A 122 -15.22 0.60 -19.48
N GLN A 123 -13.98 0.25 -19.80
CA GLN A 123 -13.67 -0.69 -20.90
C GLN A 123 -12.96 -1.95 -20.42
N GLY A 124 -12.45 -1.96 -19.18
CA GLY A 124 -11.63 -3.03 -18.64
C GLY A 124 -10.13 -2.77 -18.86
N PHE A 125 -9.33 -3.20 -17.88
CA PHE A 125 -7.88 -3.05 -17.91
C PHE A 125 -7.27 -3.67 -19.17
N HIS A 126 -7.61 -4.91 -19.51
CA HIS A 126 -7.03 -5.60 -20.66
C HIS A 126 -7.39 -4.98 -22.02
N ALA A 127 -8.60 -4.46 -22.18
CA ALA A 127 -9.07 -3.88 -23.44
C ALA A 127 -8.46 -2.50 -23.73
N SER A 128 -8.06 -1.77 -22.69
CA SER A 128 -7.42 -0.47 -22.82
C SER A 128 -5.94 -0.54 -23.22
N SER A 129 -5.43 0.55 -23.79
CA SER A 129 -4.04 0.70 -24.23
C SER A 129 -3.36 1.96 -23.67
N MET A 130 -2.02 1.92 -23.59
CA MET A 130 -1.21 3.10 -23.22
C MET A 130 -1.48 4.33 -24.11
N ARG A 131 -1.84 4.11 -25.37
CA ARG A 131 -2.15 5.19 -26.33
C ARG A 131 -3.48 5.87 -26.00
N GLU A 132 -4.49 5.10 -25.64
CA GLU A 132 -5.79 5.65 -25.23
C GLU A 132 -5.67 6.42 -23.93
N VAL A 133 -4.90 5.90 -22.96
CA VAL A 133 -4.61 6.61 -21.72
C VAL A 133 -3.90 7.93 -22.01
N ALA A 134 -2.87 7.93 -22.86
CA ALA A 134 -2.17 9.16 -23.25
C ALA A 134 -3.11 10.18 -23.91
N SER A 135 -3.94 9.72 -24.85
CA SER A 135 -4.91 10.57 -25.55
C SER A 135 -5.93 11.17 -24.58
N SER A 136 -6.45 10.38 -23.64
CA SER A 136 -7.41 10.81 -22.63
C SER A 136 -6.78 11.79 -21.64
N ALA A 137 -5.51 11.59 -21.26
CA ALA A 137 -4.75 12.48 -20.39
C ALA A 137 -4.24 13.76 -21.10
N GLY A 138 -4.50 13.93 -22.41
CA GLY A 138 -3.99 15.07 -23.18
C GLY A 138 -2.47 15.06 -23.39
N LEU A 139 -1.84 13.88 -23.36
CA LEU A 139 -0.40 13.68 -23.49
C LEU A 139 -0.03 12.96 -24.79
N SER A 140 1.23 13.12 -25.21
CA SER A 140 1.79 12.27 -26.27
C SER A 140 2.10 10.86 -25.74
N VAL A 141 2.15 9.89 -26.65
CA VAL A 141 2.55 8.51 -26.30
C VAL A 141 3.97 8.48 -25.72
N SER A 142 4.90 9.27 -26.25
CA SER A 142 6.23 9.39 -25.63
C SER A 142 6.15 10.00 -24.22
N GLY A 143 5.28 10.99 -24.02
CA GLY A 143 5.04 11.64 -22.75
C GLY A 143 4.61 10.66 -21.66
N ILE A 144 3.61 9.82 -21.92
CA ILE A 144 3.14 8.85 -20.92
C ILE A 144 4.25 7.86 -20.52
N TYR A 145 5.09 7.40 -21.46
CA TYR A 145 6.18 6.45 -21.16
C TYR A 145 7.29 7.06 -20.30
N HIS A 146 7.42 8.38 -20.24
CA HIS A 146 8.32 9.04 -19.29
C HIS A 146 7.81 8.97 -17.85
N HIS A 147 6.50 8.90 -17.64
CA HIS A 147 5.88 8.80 -16.32
C HIS A 147 5.67 7.34 -15.89
N TYR A 148 5.14 6.53 -16.81
CA TYR A 148 4.76 5.16 -16.55
C TYR A 148 5.26 4.25 -17.68
N PRO A 149 6.24 3.36 -17.42
CA PRO A 149 6.84 2.54 -18.47
C PRO A 149 5.88 1.50 -19.07
N SER A 150 4.80 1.15 -18.36
CA SER A 150 3.81 0.16 -18.83
C SER A 150 2.41 0.39 -18.25
N LYS A 151 1.41 -0.29 -18.82
CA LYS A 151 0.02 -0.25 -18.33
C LYS A 151 -0.09 -0.85 -16.92
N GLU A 152 0.71 -1.87 -16.64
CA GLU A 152 0.82 -2.50 -15.32
C GLU A 152 1.40 -1.53 -14.30
N SER A 153 2.38 -0.70 -14.68
CA SER A 153 2.93 0.32 -13.76
C SER A 153 1.89 1.39 -13.38
N ILE A 154 0.97 1.72 -14.29
CA ILE A 154 -0.19 2.59 -14.00
C ILE A 154 -1.13 1.90 -13.02
N LEU A 155 -1.47 0.62 -13.27
CA LEU A 155 -2.34 -0.15 -12.37
C LEU A 155 -1.75 -0.26 -10.96
N VAL A 156 -0.45 -0.50 -10.83
CA VAL A 156 0.23 -0.52 -9.52
C VAL A 156 0.12 0.82 -8.82
N ALA A 157 0.36 1.92 -9.53
CA ALA A 157 0.22 3.26 -8.96
C ALA A 157 -1.21 3.57 -8.51
N LEU A 158 -2.22 3.14 -9.28
CA LEU A 158 -3.63 3.24 -8.86
C LEU A 158 -3.93 2.43 -7.61
N LEU A 159 -3.40 1.20 -7.54
CA LEU A 159 -3.55 0.32 -6.38
C LEU A 159 -2.87 0.91 -5.14
N ASP A 160 -1.68 1.48 -5.28
CA ASP A 160 -0.96 2.15 -4.21
C ASP A 160 -1.74 3.35 -3.68
N LEU A 161 -2.27 4.21 -4.57
CA LEU A 161 -3.10 5.35 -4.18
C LEU A 161 -4.35 4.88 -3.43
N THR A 162 -5.05 3.89 -3.97
CA THR A 162 -6.28 3.32 -3.39
C THR A 162 -6.01 2.76 -1.99
N MET A 163 -4.96 1.96 -1.84
CA MET A 163 -4.61 1.37 -0.53
C MET A 163 -4.11 2.42 0.46
N GLY A 164 -3.40 3.45 -0.02
CA GLY A 164 -2.99 4.59 0.79
C GLY A 164 -4.18 5.36 1.35
N GLU A 165 -5.19 5.62 0.52
CA GLU A 165 -6.44 6.26 0.97
C GLU A 165 -7.21 5.37 1.95
N ILE A 166 -7.38 4.08 1.66
CA ILE A 166 -8.04 3.13 2.59
C ILE A 166 -7.35 3.17 3.96
N THR A 167 -6.02 3.04 3.97
CA THR A 167 -5.22 3.02 5.21
C THR A 167 -5.40 4.33 5.99
N TRP A 168 -5.33 5.47 5.31
CA TRP A 168 -5.53 6.78 5.93
C TRP A 168 -6.94 6.91 6.52
N ARG A 169 -8.00 6.55 5.76
CA ARG A 169 -9.39 6.66 6.23
C ARG A 169 -9.65 5.75 7.43
N LEU A 170 -9.13 4.52 7.39
CA LEU A 170 -9.27 3.56 8.47
C LEU A 170 -8.65 4.08 9.77
N GLU A 171 -7.45 4.66 9.67
CA GLU A 171 -6.74 5.19 10.83
C GLU A 171 -7.39 6.47 11.38
N ALA A 172 -7.85 7.38 10.50
CA ALA A 172 -8.60 8.56 10.89
C ALA A 172 -9.92 8.17 11.60
N ALA A 173 -10.65 7.19 11.06
CA ALA A 173 -11.88 6.67 11.67
C ALA A 173 -11.61 6.00 13.02
N ARG A 174 -10.51 5.24 13.14
CA ARG A 174 -10.06 4.65 14.41
C ARG A 174 -9.83 5.71 15.47
N HIS A 175 -9.17 6.82 15.11
CA HIS A 175 -8.84 7.92 16.01
C HIS A 175 -10.04 8.77 16.43
N GLU A 176 -11.11 8.82 15.63
CA GLU A 176 -12.33 9.55 15.97
C GLU A 176 -13.13 8.85 17.09
N GLY A 177 -13.03 7.53 17.22
CA GLY A 177 -13.75 6.77 18.23
C GLY A 177 -13.24 7.03 19.66
N ALA A 178 -14.17 7.23 20.60
CA ALA A 178 -13.85 7.47 22.01
C ALA A 178 -13.65 6.18 22.82
N THR A 179 -14.12 5.04 22.32
CA THR A 179 -13.99 3.72 22.94
C THR A 179 -13.46 2.70 21.93
N PRO A 180 -12.87 1.56 22.39
CA PRO A 180 -12.41 0.53 21.47
C PRO A 180 -13.50 0.04 20.50
N VAL A 181 -14.73 -0.12 21.00
CA VAL A 181 -15.89 -0.54 20.22
C VAL A 181 -16.28 0.52 19.19
N GLU A 182 -16.32 1.78 19.59
CA GLU A 182 -16.65 2.88 18.68
C GLU A 182 -15.58 3.01 17.58
N SER A 183 -14.29 2.98 17.93
CA SER A 183 -13.20 2.96 16.95
C SER A 183 -13.34 1.78 15.98
N PHE A 184 -13.67 0.58 16.44
CA PHE A 184 -13.91 -0.58 15.57
C PHE A 184 -15.09 -0.34 14.62
N ALA A 185 -16.22 0.13 15.16
CA ALA A 185 -17.41 0.43 14.37
C ALA A 185 -17.12 1.47 13.27
N LEU A 186 -16.38 2.53 13.61
CA LEU A 186 -15.98 3.58 12.67
C LEU A 186 -15.00 3.06 11.61
N MET A 187 -14.05 2.18 11.97
CA MET A 187 -13.16 1.54 11.00
C MET A 187 -13.94 0.68 9.99
N VAL A 188 -14.95 -0.06 10.44
CA VAL A 188 -15.83 -0.84 9.55
C VAL A 188 -16.69 0.07 8.68
N GLU A 189 -17.25 1.14 9.25
CA GLU A 189 -17.99 2.16 8.48
C GLU A 189 -17.10 2.75 7.40
N SER A 190 -15.87 3.15 7.72
CA SER A 190 -14.87 3.68 6.78
C SER A 190 -14.59 2.71 5.63
N LEU A 191 -14.33 1.43 5.94
CA LEU A 191 -14.05 0.43 4.92
C LEU A 191 -15.27 0.19 4.01
N ALA A 192 -16.46 0.05 4.60
CA ALA A 192 -17.70 -0.13 3.85
C ALA A 192 -18.02 1.09 2.98
N LEU A 193 -17.86 2.30 3.51
CA LEU A 193 -18.10 3.54 2.80
C LEU A 193 -17.14 3.70 1.62
N PHE A 194 -15.86 3.37 1.81
CA PHE A 194 -14.88 3.35 0.73
C PHE A 194 -15.32 2.43 -0.41
N HIS A 195 -15.71 1.19 -0.10
CA HIS A 195 -16.16 0.25 -1.12
C HIS A 195 -17.51 0.63 -1.76
N ALA A 196 -18.37 1.36 -1.06
CA ALA A 196 -19.62 1.86 -1.64
C ALA A 196 -19.40 3.07 -2.57
N VAL A 197 -18.49 3.98 -2.23
CA VAL A 197 -18.25 5.21 -3.01
C VAL A 197 -17.21 5.01 -4.12
N ARG A 198 -16.12 4.27 -3.84
CA ARG A 198 -15.01 3.99 -4.76
C ARG A 198 -15.08 2.56 -5.32
N GLY A 199 -16.30 2.02 -5.45
CA GLY A 199 -16.53 0.61 -5.78
C GLY A 199 -15.82 0.15 -7.05
N ASP A 200 -15.77 0.98 -8.09
CA ASP A 200 -15.10 0.67 -9.35
C ASP A 200 -13.57 0.49 -9.20
N LEU A 201 -12.92 1.37 -8.43
CA LEU A 201 -11.49 1.27 -8.14
C LEU A 201 -11.18 0.06 -7.27
N ALA A 202 -12.01 -0.20 -6.26
CA ALA A 202 -11.88 -1.37 -5.42
C ALA A 202 -12.07 -2.67 -6.21
N PHE A 203 -13.04 -2.71 -7.12
CA PHE A 203 -13.32 -3.85 -7.98
C PHE A 203 -12.17 -4.12 -8.94
N LEU A 204 -11.69 -3.07 -9.63
CA LEU A 204 -10.52 -3.14 -10.51
C LEU A 204 -9.31 -3.72 -9.75
N GLY A 205 -9.09 -3.24 -8.52
CA GLY A 205 -8.02 -3.76 -7.70
C GLY A 205 -8.20 -5.23 -7.32
N ALA A 206 -9.42 -5.71 -7.10
CA ALA A 206 -9.69 -7.11 -6.80
C ALA A 206 -9.57 -8.03 -8.03
N SER A 207 -10.04 -7.60 -9.20
CA SER A 207 -10.08 -8.40 -10.43
C SER A 207 -8.71 -8.56 -11.09
N GLU A 208 -7.89 -7.50 -11.10
CA GLU A 208 -6.67 -7.46 -11.92
C GLU A 208 -5.40 -7.94 -11.19
N MET A 209 -5.47 -8.23 -9.89
CA MET A 209 -4.32 -8.74 -9.11
C MET A 209 -3.66 -9.97 -9.73
N ARG A 210 -4.44 -10.83 -10.38
CA ARG A 210 -3.93 -12.06 -11.02
C ARG A 210 -2.99 -11.76 -12.20
N GLY A 211 -3.18 -10.62 -12.86
CA GLY A 211 -2.40 -10.18 -14.02
C GLY A 211 -1.10 -9.44 -13.70
N LEU A 212 -0.84 -9.09 -12.44
CA LEU A 212 0.36 -8.35 -12.02
C LEU A 212 1.64 -9.20 -12.04
N GLY A 213 2.82 -8.57 -12.02
CA GLY A 213 4.09 -9.27 -11.79
C GLY A 213 4.23 -9.77 -10.35
N ASN A 214 5.26 -10.58 -10.07
CA ASN A 214 5.40 -11.19 -8.73
C ASN A 214 5.69 -10.16 -7.64
N ALA A 215 6.54 -9.17 -7.94
CA ALA A 215 6.90 -8.11 -6.98
C ALA A 215 5.69 -7.22 -6.66
N GLU A 216 4.91 -6.87 -7.67
CA GLU A 216 3.71 -6.04 -7.57
C GLU A 216 2.61 -6.74 -6.77
N ARG A 217 2.39 -8.05 -7.01
CA ARG A 217 1.45 -8.86 -6.23
C ARG A 217 1.82 -8.91 -4.76
N ILE A 218 3.11 -9.11 -4.44
CA ILE A 218 3.59 -9.15 -3.05
C ILE A 218 3.29 -7.81 -2.37
N ARG A 219 3.58 -6.69 -3.04
CA ARG A 219 3.33 -5.34 -2.52
C ARG A 219 1.84 -5.10 -2.22
N VAL A 220 0.96 -5.39 -3.18
CA VAL A 220 -0.49 -5.20 -3.01
C VAL A 220 -1.04 -6.12 -1.92
N THR A 221 -0.55 -7.36 -1.83
CA THR A 221 -0.91 -8.30 -0.76
C THR A 221 -0.53 -7.74 0.61
N ALA A 222 0.70 -7.24 0.77
CA ALA A 222 1.17 -6.66 2.03
C ALA A 222 0.32 -5.46 2.46
N LEU A 223 -0.13 -4.61 1.52
CA LEU A 223 -1.02 -3.49 1.82
C LEU A 223 -2.39 -3.97 2.32
N ARG A 224 -2.96 -5.01 1.70
CA ARG A 224 -4.24 -5.59 2.13
C ARG A 224 -4.12 -6.25 3.50
N ASP A 225 -3.01 -6.95 3.73
CA ASP A 225 -2.70 -7.56 5.02
C ASP A 225 -2.59 -6.49 6.12
N ALA A 226 -2.03 -5.31 5.81
CA ALA A 226 -1.97 -4.21 6.77
C ALA A 226 -3.37 -3.71 7.18
N VAL A 227 -4.30 -3.58 6.22
CA VAL A 227 -5.70 -3.21 6.51
C VAL A 227 -6.39 -4.28 7.37
N GLN A 228 -6.19 -5.56 7.03
CA GLN A 228 -6.75 -6.66 7.82
C GLN A 228 -6.16 -6.69 9.24
N HIS A 229 -4.86 -6.51 9.40
CA HIS A 229 -4.20 -6.47 10.70
C HIS A 229 -4.69 -5.30 11.55
N ALA A 230 -4.90 -4.12 10.98
CA ALA A 230 -5.46 -2.98 11.72
C ALA A 230 -6.85 -3.30 12.31
N LEU A 231 -7.74 -3.93 11.53
CA LEU A 231 -9.05 -4.38 12.01
C LEU A 231 -8.93 -5.47 13.08
N ASP A 232 -8.05 -6.46 12.88
CA ASP A 232 -7.79 -7.51 13.85
C ASP A 232 -7.29 -6.94 15.18
N ASP A 233 -6.33 -6.00 15.14
CA ASP A 233 -5.73 -5.39 16.33
C ASP A 233 -6.77 -4.60 17.13
N GLN A 234 -7.62 -3.83 16.47
CA GLN A 234 -8.70 -3.11 17.13
C GLN A 234 -9.74 -4.05 17.73
N ALA A 235 -10.10 -5.13 17.02
CA ALA A 235 -11.05 -6.11 17.54
C ALA A 235 -10.49 -6.89 18.73
N MET A 236 -9.20 -7.23 18.72
CA MET A 236 -8.51 -7.83 19.86
C MET A 236 -8.50 -6.88 21.08
N ALA A 237 -8.36 -5.57 20.88
CA ALA A 237 -8.48 -4.60 21.97
C ALA A 237 -9.89 -4.61 22.59
N CYS A 238 -10.94 -4.80 21.78
CA CYS A 238 -12.31 -4.93 22.28
C CYS A 238 -12.53 -6.24 23.05
N VAL A 239 -11.94 -7.35 22.60
CA VAL A 239 -11.96 -8.63 23.33
C VAL A 239 -11.24 -8.49 24.68
N ALA A 240 -10.07 -7.85 24.69
CA ALA A 240 -9.30 -7.61 25.92
C ALA A 240 -10.06 -6.72 26.92
N ALA A 241 -10.90 -5.80 26.43
CA ALA A 241 -11.80 -4.98 27.23
C ALA A 241 -13.08 -5.73 27.70
N GLY A 242 -13.31 -6.96 27.24
CA GLY A 242 -14.52 -7.74 27.56
C GLY A 242 -15.77 -7.31 26.81
N GLU A 243 -15.62 -6.55 25.71
CA GLU A 243 -16.74 -6.00 24.94
C GLU A 243 -17.22 -6.96 23.84
N PHE A 244 -16.31 -7.72 23.23
CA PHE A 244 -16.61 -8.66 22.14
C PHE A 244 -16.63 -10.10 22.62
N HIS A 245 -17.63 -10.86 22.17
CA HIS A 245 -17.97 -12.19 22.65
C HIS A 245 -18.14 -13.16 21.47
N VAL A 246 -17.06 -13.35 20.71
CA VAL A 246 -17.02 -14.25 19.55
C VAL A 246 -15.90 -15.27 19.72
N GLY A 247 -16.09 -16.49 19.22
CA GLY A 247 -15.13 -17.59 19.38
C GLY A 247 -13.75 -17.28 18.77
N ASP A 248 -13.71 -16.92 17.48
CA ASP A 248 -12.48 -16.51 16.80
C ASP A 248 -12.68 -15.12 16.18
N VAL A 249 -12.17 -14.09 16.86
CA VAL A 249 -12.32 -12.69 16.44
C VAL A 249 -11.60 -12.40 15.12
N ARG A 250 -10.50 -13.08 14.81
CA ARG A 250 -9.77 -12.87 13.54
C ARG A 250 -10.53 -13.46 12.35
N VAL A 251 -11.17 -14.62 12.54
CA VAL A 251 -12.10 -15.17 11.52
C VAL A 251 -13.28 -14.22 11.32
N ALA A 252 -13.86 -13.68 12.41
CA ALA A 252 -14.94 -12.70 12.31
C ALA A 252 -14.50 -11.43 11.55
N CYS A 253 -13.33 -10.88 11.86
CA CYS A 253 -12.77 -9.72 11.14
C CYS A 253 -12.53 -10.01 9.65
N ARG A 254 -12.05 -11.21 9.29
CA ARG A 254 -11.96 -11.62 7.87
C ARG A 254 -13.32 -11.65 7.19
N ALA A 255 -14.36 -12.15 7.85
CA ALA A 255 -15.73 -12.15 7.31
C ALA A 255 -16.26 -10.72 7.13
N ILE A 256 -15.99 -9.82 8.10
CA ILE A 256 -16.37 -8.40 8.04
C ILE A 256 -15.67 -7.69 6.87
N ALA A 257 -14.35 -7.84 6.75
CA ALA A 257 -13.60 -7.27 5.64
C ALA A 257 -14.08 -7.83 4.29
N THR A 258 -14.36 -9.13 4.21
CA THR A 258 -14.92 -9.77 3.01
C THR A 258 -16.29 -9.20 2.65
N MET A 259 -17.17 -9.01 3.63
CA MET A 259 -18.49 -8.41 3.42
C MET A 259 -18.36 -6.98 2.87
N CYS A 260 -17.44 -6.17 3.40
CA CYS A 260 -17.17 -4.81 2.91
C CYS A 260 -16.60 -4.82 1.48
N THR A 261 -15.59 -5.65 1.20
CA THR A 261 -14.99 -5.75 -0.14
C THR A 261 -15.96 -6.24 -1.21
N ALA A 262 -17.00 -6.99 -0.82
CA ALA A 262 -18.04 -7.47 -1.72
C ALA A 262 -19.14 -6.43 -2.02
N LEU A 263 -19.19 -5.28 -1.33
CA LEU A 263 -20.19 -4.22 -1.57
C LEU A 263 -20.34 -3.81 -3.04
N PRO A 264 -19.26 -3.60 -3.82
CA PRO A 264 -19.38 -3.16 -5.22
C PRO A 264 -20.13 -4.15 -6.11
N SER A 265 -20.27 -5.42 -5.70
CA SER A 265 -20.97 -6.43 -6.50
C SER A 265 -22.49 -6.27 -6.54
N TRP A 266 -23.06 -5.48 -5.62
CA TRP A 266 -24.51 -5.33 -5.52
C TRP A 266 -24.97 -3.90 -5.20
N PHE A 267 -24.14 -3.07 -4.55
CA PHE A 267 -24.50 -1.69 -4.23
C PHE A 267 -24.71 -0.86 -5.50
N GLN A 268 -25.75 -0.03 -5.51
CA GLN A 268 -26.09 0.86 -6.61
C GLN A 268 -26.17 2.28 -6.07
N VAL A 269 -25.42 3.22 -6.67
CA VAL A 269 -25.36 4.62 -6.24
C VAL A 269 -26.74 5.30 -6.30
N ASP A 270 -27.53 5.01 -7.34
CA ASP A 270 -28.89 5.52 -7.53
C ASP A 270 -29.96 4.64 -6.86
N GLY A 271 -29.54 3.73 -5.98
CA GLY A 271 -30.41 2.84 -5.23
C GLY A 271 -31.17 3.53 -4.09
N PRO A 272 -32.09 2.82 -3.42
CA PRO A 272 -32.91 3.38 -2.34
C PRO A 272 -32.12 3.69 -1.05
N LEU A 273 -30.89 3.21 -0.94
CA LEU A 273 -30.00 3.44 0.21
C LEU A 273 -28.72 4.12 -0.27
N GLY A 274 -28.39 5.29 0.30
CA GLY A 274 -27.14 5.97 0.02
C GLY A 274 -25.94 5.28 0.68
N ALA A 275 -24.74 5.49 0.13
CA ALA A 275 -23.50 4.88 0.62
C ALA A 275 -23.24 5.08 2.13
N PRO A 276 -23.43 6.29 2.72
CA PRO A 276 -23.25 6.48 4.17
C PRO A 276 -24.22 5.65 5.01
N GLU A 277 -25.45 5.45 4.53
CA GLU A 277 -26.46 4.66 5.22
C GLU A 277 -26.12 3.16 5.18
N VAL A 278 -25.68 2.66 4.03
CA VAL A 278 -25.20 1.28 3.90
C VAL A 278 -23.98 1.03 4.79
N ALA A 279 -23.02 1.96 4.81
CA ALA A 279 -21.81 1.85 5.62
C ALA A 279 -22.10 1.76 7.13
N ARG A 280 -23.01 2.59 7.66
CA ARG A 280 -23.44 2.52 9.06
C ARG A 280 -24.14 1.21 9.41
N ARG A 281 -24.96 0.68 8.49
CA ARG A 281 -25.59 -0.65 8.67
C ARG A 281 -24.54 -1.75 8.72
N TYR A 282 -23.53 -1.68 7.86
CA TYR A 282 -22.42 -2.63 7.84
C TYR A 282 -21.62 -2.62 9.16
N ALA A 283 -21.35 -1.43 9.72
CA ALA A 283 -20.76 -1.32 11.05
C ALA A 283 -21.65 -1.98 12.13
N SER A 284 -22.97 -1.76 12.06
CA SER A 284 -23.92 -2.40 12.99
C SER A 284 -23.94 -3.93 12.86
N TYR A 285 -23.88 -4.47 11.64
CA TYR A 285 -23.80 -5.91 11.40
C TYR A 285 -22.48 -6.50 11.88
N ALA A 286 -21.36 -5.78 11.70
CA ALA A 286 -20.07 -6.20 12.22
C ALA A 286 -20.07 -6.29 13.75
N LEU A 287 -20.65 -5.30 14.44
CA LEU A 287 -20.82 -5.32 15.90
C LEU A 287 -21.67 -6.51 16.37
N ALA A 288 -22.78 -6.79 15.68
CA ALA A 288 -23.60 -7.96 15.97
C ALA A 288 -22.83 -9.28 15.75
N LEU A 289 -22.02 -9.37 14.68
CA LEU A 289 -21.23 -10.57 14.35
C LEU A 289 -20.18 -10.88 15.43
N VAL A 290 -19.56 -9.86 16.02
CA VAL A 290 -18.56 -10.02 17.09
C VAL A 290 -19.18 -10.18 18.48
N GLY A 291 -20.51 -10.28 18.57
CA GLY A 291 -21.21 -10.49 19.84
C GLY A 291 -21.18 -9.27 20.76
N TRP A 292 -21.09 -8.06 20.21
CA TRP A 292 -21.25 -6.86 21.01
C TRP A 292 -22.73 -6.64 21.35
N ASN A 293 -23.02 -6.52 22.64
CA ASN A 293 -24.34 -6.15 23.13
C ASN A 293 -24.28 -4.71 23.62
N GLN A 294 -25.11 -3.81 23.06
CA GLN A 294 -25.28 -2.49 23.67
C GLN A 294 -25.66 -2.67 25.14
N PRO A 295 -25.02 -1.95 26.08
CA PRO A 295 -25.49 -1.95 27.45
C PRO A 295 -26.95 -1.49 27.41
N THR A 296 -27.87 -2.39 27.78
CA THR A 296 -29.29 -2.08 27.89
C THR A 296 -29.41 -0.82 28.72
N ARG A 297 -29.90 0.25 28.09
CA ARG A 297 -30.27 1.49 28.79
C ARG A 297 -31.23 1.03 29.88
N ARG A 298 -30.79 1.04 31.14
CA ARG A 298 -31.67 0.73 32.28
C ARG A 298 -32.78 1.77 32.22
N ASP A 299 -33.92 1.40 31.68
CA ASP A 299 -35.14 2.16 31.86
C ASP A 299 -35.36 2.25 33.36
N GLY A 300 -35.11 3.44 33.90
CA GLY A 300 -35.48 3.80 35.25
C GLY A 300 -36.99 3.81 35.34
N ASN A 301 -37.59 2.63 35.43
CA ASN A 301 -38.97 2.51 35.88
C ASN A 301 -38.94 2.65 37.40
N SER A 302 -38.99 3.89 37.87
CA SER A 302 -39.42 4.23 39.21
C SER A 302 -40.88 3.82 39.37
N SER A 303 -41.11 2.56 39.75
CA SER A 303 -42.37 2.15 40.33
C SER A 303 -42.54 2.92 41.64
N THR A 304 -43.34 3.97 41.57
CA THR A 304 -43.98 4.57 42.72
C THR A 304 -45.30 3.83 42.85
N ASP A 305 -45.41 2.98 43.86
CA ASP A 305 -46.67 2.54 44.47
C ASP A 305 -46.39 2.30 45.96
#